data_AF-A0A4R0ITW4-F1
#
_entry.id   AF-A0A4R0ITW4-F1
#
_cell.length_a   1.000
_cell.length_b   1.000
_cell.length_c   1.000
_cell.angle_alpha   90.00
_cell.angle_beta   90.00
_cell.angle_gamma   90.00
#
_symmetry.space_group_name_H-M   'P 1'
#
loop_
_entity.id
_entity.type
_entity.pdbx_description
1 polymer ?
#
loop_
_entity_poly.entity_id
_entity_poly.type
_entity_poly.pdbx_seq_one_letter_code
_entity_poly.pdbx_strand_id
1 'polypeptide(L)'
;MCHSMTTRLTVATLNTRGLPLKGTRLAERFAAIAAEFDAGDIDLVCLQEVFTYYHLARLRRGMRSFPHVAYRPSVAGPAGGLVTLSRLRLTSTAYARLPRSSRHSGLPARARFNALHSGILTVRPANSRVRVLNIHPTANTDGNWSNHNRFHQLQRDQLLALAHAATADSSPAVVCGDFNVARSSTLHQELRQLSGLHDAFDGQCPPTFHADYLPQGSTAHCIDFILVAEPIDVADTALMFTDKRPLPSGPAHLSDHIGLWPTSASPPQPLTAEIPAPPPSEARHTHRGDQPHTRAKRRRTRSAATNHAAERSEGAPHRGGRPQPPSEAKAHPTAAGGHSRRAKRWREGVRVAEPPLAASGALPHK
;
A
#
# COMPACT_ATOMS: atom_id res chain seq x y z
N MET A 1 -11.87 22.75 -29.81
CA MET A 1 -10.89 22.61 -28.71
C MET A 1 -11.28 21.42 -27.88
N CYS A 2 -10.55 20.31 -27.97
CA CYS A 2 -10.79 19.14 -27.12
C CYS A 2 -10.28 19.48 -25.72
N HIS A 3 -11.18 19.59 -24.75
CA HIS A 3 -10.79 19.67 -23.35
C HIS A 3 -10.04 18.38 -23.02
N SER A 4 -8.75 18.51 -22.73
CA SER A 4 -7.98 17.42 -22.11
C SER A 4 -8.64 17.17 -20.75
N MET A 5 -9.45 16.11 -20.64
CA MET A 5 -9.98 15.70 -19.36
C MET A 5 -8.80 15.23 -18.49
N THR A 6 -8.38 16.08 -17.56
CA THR A 6 -7.43 15.69 -16.52
C THR A 6 -8.05 14.55 -15.72
N THR A 7 -7.52 13.34 -15.90
CA THR A 7 -7.99 12.16 -15.15
C THR A 7 -7.35 12.20 -13.78
N ARG A 8 -8.15 12.47 -12.75
CA ARG A 8 -7.72 12.41 -11.35
C ARG A 8 -7.63 10.96 -10.90
N LEU A 9 -6.59 10.63 -10.12
CA LEU A 9 -6.40 9.31 -9.53
C LEU A 9 -5.97 9.45 -8.07
N THR A 10 -6.76 8.92 -7.14
CA THR A 10 -6.40 8.92 -5.71
C THR A 10 -5.86 7.55 -5.30
N VAL A 11 -4.59 7.51 -4.87
CA VAL A 11 -3.88 6.27 -4.50
C VAL A 11 -3.45 6.30 -3.04
N ALA A 12 -3.94 5.37 -2.24
CA ALA A 12 -3.49 5.19 -0.86
C ALA A 12 -2.51 4.02 -0.72
N THR A 13 -1.64 4.07 0.29
CA THR A 13 -0.80 2.93 0.70
C THR A 13 -0.80 2.71 2.21
N LEU A 14 -0.73 1.45 2.63
CA LEU A 14 -0.64 1.05 4.04
C LEU A 14 -0.01 -0.34 4.21
N ASN A 15 1.03 -0.45 5.04
CA ASN A 15 1.43 -1.73 5.62
C ASN A 15 0.41 -2.11 6.70
N THR A 16 -0.26 -3.25 6.54
CA THR A 16 -1.40 -3.66 7.41
C THR A 16 -0.98 -4.35 8.70
N ARG A 17 0.31 -4.63 8.89
CA ARG A 17 0.85 -5.40 10.02
C ARG A 17 0.14 -6.74 10.16
N GLY A 18 0.25 -7.57 9.13
CA GLY A 18 -0.51 -8.81 9.04
C GLY A 18 0.12 -10.00 9.78
N LEU A 19 1.27 -9.85 10.44
CA LEU A 19 1.81 -10.94 11.24
C LEU A 19 0.87 -11.28 12.42
N PRO A 20 0.42 -12.55 12.56
CA PRO A 20 -0.50 -12.96 13.61
C PRO A 20 0.24 -13.13 14.94
N LEU A 21 0.68 -12.02 15.55
CA LEU A 21 1.21 -12.05 16.91
C LEU A 21 0.03 -12.09 17.90
N LYS A 22 0.16 -12.84 19.00
CA LYS A 22 -0.85 -12.86 20.07
C LYS A 22 -1.16 -11.43 20.52
N GLY A 23 -2.44 -11.10 20.68
CA GLY A 23 -2.87 -9.76 21.11
C GLY A 23 -2.93 -8.70 19.99
N THR A 24 -2.66 -9.04 18.72
CA THR A 24 -2.73 -8.07 17.61
C THR A 24 -4.15 -7.69 17.19
N ARG A 25 -5.20 -8.33 17.73
CA ARG A 25 -6.61 -8.00 17.42
C ARG A 25 -6.87 -7.94 15.91
N LEU A 26 -6.22 -8.82 15.15
CA LEU A 26 -6.09 -8.74 13.70
C LEU A 26 -7.44 -8.62 13.00
N ALA A 27 -8.43 -9.41 13.42
CA ALA A 27 -9.76 -9.39 12.81
C ALA A 27 -10.48 -8.04 12.99
N GLU A 28 -10.32 -7.39 14.15
CA GLU A 28 -10.88 -6.06 14.44
C GLU A 28 -10.15 -4.99 13.63
N ARG A 29 -8.82 -5.00 13.64
CA ARG A 29 -8.01 -4.04 12.88
C ARG A 29 -8.32 -4.12 11.38
N PHE A 30 -8.34 -5.32 10.81
CA PHE A 30 -8.65 -5.52 9.39
C PHE A 30 -10.07 -5.08 9.02
N ALA A 31 -11.05 -5.24 9.92
CA ALA A 31 -12.40 -4.75 9.68
C ALA A 31 -12.47 -3.22 9.70
N ALA A 32 -11.77 -2.58 10.64
CA ALA A 32 -11.70 -1.12 10.73
C ALA A 32 -10.93 -0.50 9.55
N ILE A 33 -9.77 -1.08 9.19
CA ILE A 33 -8.99 -0.67 7.99
C ILE A 33 -9.89 -0.75 6.76
N ALA A 34 -10.59 -1.87 6.57
CA ALA A 34 -11.46 -2.07 5.43
C ALA A 34 -12.60 -1.04 5.40
N ALA A 35 -13.24 -0.76 6.54
CA ALA A 35 -14.34 0.20 6.64
C ALA A 35 -13.88 1.64 6.35
N GLU A 36 -12.74 2.08 6.90
CA GLU A 36 -12.22 3.42 6.65
C GLU A 36 -11.80 3.61 5.19
N PHE A 37 -11.14 2.62 4.57
CA PHE A 37 -10.85 2.71 3.14
C PHE A 37 -12.10 2.63 2.27
N ASP A 38 -13.09 1.81 2.61
CA ASP A 38 -14.34 1.70 1.83
C ASP A 38 -15.12 3.02 1.79
N ALA A 39 -15.11 3.76 2.90
CA ALA A 39 -15.77 5.04 3.05
C ALA A 39 -14.99 6.23 2.46
N GLY A 40 -13.67 6.10 2.27
CA GLY A 40 -12.81 7.18 1.76
C GLY A 40 -13.00 7.48 0.28
N ASP A 41 -12.60 8.67 -0.16
CA ASP A 41 -12.58 9.05 -1.59
C ASP A 41 -11.28 8.57 -2.26
N ILE A 42 -11.10 7.25 -2.31
CA ILE A 42 -9.87 6.60 -2.80
C ILE A 42 -10.20 5.69 -3.98
N ASP A 43 -9.45 5.82 -5.07
CA ASP A 43 -9.62 4.97 -6.25
C ASP A 43 -8.87 3.65 -6.12
N LEU A 44 -7.64 3.68 -5.60
CA LEU A 44 -6.77 2.53 -5.42
C LEU A 44 -6.12 2.49 -4.04
N VAL A 45 -6.09 1.32 -3.42
CA VAL A 45 -5.43 1.07 -2.14
C VAL A 45 -4.35 0.00 -2.32
N CYS A 46 -3.10 0.36 -2.07
CA CYS A 46 -1.94 -0.52 -2.09
C CYS A 46 -1.60 -0.98 -0.67
N LEU A 47 -1.75 -2.28 -0.41
CA LEU A 47 -1.54 -2.86 0.90
C LEU A 47 -0.30 -3.75 0.93
N GLN A 48 0.44 -3.66 2.03
CA GLN A 48 1.54 -4.55 2.37
C GLN A 48 1.18 -5.42 3.58
N GLU A 49 1.94 -6.50 3.78
CA GLU A 49 1.74 -7.50 4.83
C GLU A 49 0.39 -8.23 4.84
N VAL A 50 -0.30 -8.32 3.71
CA VAL A 50 -1.49 -9.18 3.57
C VAL A 50 -1.06 -10.64 3.40
N PHE A 51 -0.55 -11.27 4.47
CA PHE A 51 0.16 -12.56 4.37
C PHE A 51 -0.72 -13.79 4.13
N THR A 52 -2.02 -13.74 4.41
CA THR A 52 -2.91 -14.90 4.29
C THR A 52 -4.15 -14.62 3.47
N TYR A 53 -4.74 -15.67 2.88
CA TYR A 53 -6.06 -15.54 2.24
C TYR A 53 -7.17 -15.14 3.21
N TYR A 54 -7.01 -15.45 4.50
CA TYR A 54 -7.91 -14.96 5.54
C TYR A 54 -7.86 -13.43 5.67
N HIS A 55 -6.65 -12.84 5.69
CA HIS A 55 -6.46 -11.39 5.71
C HIS A 55 -7.12 -10.73 4.49
N LEU A 56 -6.86 -11.26 3.30
CA LEU A 56 -7.45 -10.77 2.07
C LEU A 56 -8.99 -10.88 2.08
N ALA A 57 -9.54 -12.01 2.53
CA ALA A 57 -10.98 -12.20 2.61
C ALA A 57 -11.65 -11.20 3.58
N ARG A 58 -11.00 -10.85 4.70
CA ARG A 58 -11.48 -9.84 5.64
C ARG A 58 -11.52 -8.45 5.00
N LEU A 59 -10.45 -8.05 4.31
CA LEU A 59 -10.40 -6.78 3.58
C LEU A 59 -11.50 -6.70 2.52
N ARG A 60 -11.60 -7.72 1.65
CA ARG A 60 -12.61 -7.76 0.58
C ARG A 60 -14.04 -7.73 1.09
N ARG A 61 -14.31 -8.26 2.28
CA ARG A 61 -15.64 -8.23 2.88
C ARG A 61 -16.06 -6.83 3.32
N GLY A 62 -15.11 -6.03 3.81
CA GLY A 62 -15.35 -4.66 4.27
C GLY A 62 -15.20 -3.61 3.17
N MET A 63 -14.37 -3.86 2.15
CA MET A 63 -14.12 -2.94 1.02
C MET A 63 -15.00 -3.27 -0.20
N ARG A 64 -16.32 -3.17 -0.05
CA ARG A 64 -17.28 -3.55 -1.10
C ARG A 64 -17.26 -2.63 -2.31
N SER A 65 -16.88 -1.37 -2.11
CA SER A 65 -16.73 -0.36 -3.17
C SER A 65 -15.50 -0.61 -4.04
N PHE A 66 -14.62 -1.55 -3.67
CA PHE A 66 -13.42 -1.94 -4.41
C PHE A 66 -13.58 -3.32 -5.06
N PRO A 67 -14.36 -3.45 -6.15
CA PRO A 67 -14.66 -4.75 -6.77
C PRO A 67 -13.45 -5.39 -7.45
N HIS A 68 -12.42 -4.60 -7.78
CA HIS A 68 -11.23 -5.08 -8.48
C HIS A 68 -10.09 -5.31 -7.50
N VAL A 69 -9.49 -6.50 -7.54
CA VAL A 69 -8.41 -6.89 -6.63
C VAL A 69 -7.28 -7.51 -7.45
N ALA A 70 -6.08 -7.01 -7.24
CA ALA A 70 -4.85 -7.51 -7.84
C ALA A 70 -3.91 -8.07 -6.76
N TYR A 71 -3.38 -9.26 -7.02
CA TYR A 71 -2.31 -9.88 -6.26
C TYR A 71 -1.77 -11.06 -7.06
N ARG A 72 -0.56 -11.54 -6.72
CA ARG A 72 -0.05 -12.81 -7.22
C ARG A 72 -0.39 -13.92 -6.21
N PRO A 73 -1.17 -14.95 -6.56
CA PRO A 73 -1.41 -16.07 -5.64
C PRO A 73 -0.12 -16.80 -5.26
N SER A 74 -0.05 -17.27 -4.01
CA SER A 74 0.97 -18.20 -3.52
C SER A 74 0.33 -19.22 -2.56
N VAL A 75 1.12 -20.12 -1.97
CA VAL A 75 0.60 -21.20 -1.13
C VAL A 75 -0.18 -20.67 0.09
N ALA A 76 0.36 -19.70 0.82
CA ALA A 76 -0.23 -19.22 2.07
C ALA A 76 -1.17 -18.00 1.90
N GLY A 77 -0.98 -17.24 0.82
CA GLY A 77 -1.68 -15.97 0.59
C GLY A 77 -1.10 -15.20 -0.60
N PRO A 78 -1.38 -13.90 -0.70
CA PRO A 78 -0.72 -13.00 -1.66
C PRO A 78 0.81 -13.07 -1.59
N ALA A 79 1.46 -13.26 -2.74
CA ALA A 79 2.91 -13.29 -2.83
C ALA A 79 3.48 -11.94 -2.39
N GLY A 80 4.47 -12.00 -1.50
CA GLY A 80 5.06 -10.83 -0.85
C GLY A 80 4.13 -10.04 0.07
N GLY A 81 2.95 -10.56 0.39
CA GLY A 81 1.95 -9.82 1.17
C GLY A 81 1.41 -8.58 0.46
N LEU A 82 1.59 -8.49 -0.87
CA LEU A 82 1.17 -7.34 -1.67
C LEU A 82 -0.22 -7.55 -2.25
N VAL A 83 -1.09 -6.58 -2.03
CA VAL A 83 -2.44 -6.53 -2.60
C VAL A 83 -2.73 -5.11 -3.06
N THR A 84 -3.37 -4.97 -4.21
CA THR A 84 -3.97 -3.70 -4.63
C THR A 84 -5.47 -3.89 -4.80
N LEU A 85 -6.28 -3.11 -4.09
CA LEU A 85 -7.73 -3.04 -4.28
C LEU A 85 -8.07 -1.77 -5.05
N SER A 86 -9.03 -1.84 -5.97
CA SER A 86 -9.36 -0.74 -6.88
C SER A 86 -10.87 -0.62 -7.12
N ARG A 87 -11.36 0.62 -7.10
CA ARG A 87 -12.70 0.99 -7.60
C ARG A 87 -12.74 0.99 -9.12
N LEU A 88 -11.61 1.33 -9.74
CA LEU A 88 -11.43 1.35 -11.18
C LEU A 88 -11.11 -0.06 -11.70
N ARG A 89 -11.63 -0.42 -12.88
CA ARG A 89 -11.28 -1.68 -13.54
C ARG A 89 -9.77 -1.75 -13.76
N LEU A 90 -9.15 -2.90 -13.52
CA LEU A 90 -7.73 -3.10 -13.82
C LEU A 90 -7.58 -3.76 -15.20
N THR A 91 -6.75 -3.19 -16.06
CA THR A 91 -6.47 -3.71 -17.41
C THR A 91 -5.26 -4.63 -17.46
N SER A 92 -4.33 -4.47 -16.51
CA SER A 92 -3.19 -5.38 -16.36
C SER A 92 -2.77 -5.49 -14.91
N THR A 93 -2.16 -6.63 -14.58
CA THR A 93 -1.53 -6.91 -13.29
C THR A 93 -0.28 -7.72 -13.53
N ALA A 94 0.83 -7.32 -12.94
CA ALA A 94 2.10 -8.03 -13.00
C ALA A 94 2.74 -8.06 -11.61
N TYR A 95 3.48 -9.13 -11.32
CA TYR A 95 4.22 -9.26 -10.07
C TYR A 95 5.67 -9.65 -10.38
N ALA A 96 6.61 -8.90 -9.83
CA ALA A 96 8.02 -9.18 -9.88
C ALA A 96 8.54 -9.46 -8.46
N ARG A 97 9.37 -10.50 -8.31
CA ARG A 97 10.12 -10.71 -7.07
C ARG A 97 11.31 -9.77 -7.05
N LEU A 98 11.60 -9.22 -5.88
CA LEU A 98 12.79 -8.43 -5.69
C LEU A 98 14.03 -9.33 -5.56
N PRO A 99 15.23 -8.83 -5.93
CA PRO A 99 16.49 -9.51 -5.72
C PRO A 99 16.64 -10.02 -4.29
N ARG A 100 17.32 -11.16 -4.17
CA ARG A 100 17.62 -11.81 -2.90
C ARG A 100 19.11 -11.78 -2.66
N SER A 101 19.46 -11.69 -1.40
CA SER A 101 20.86 -11.74 -1.01
C SER A 101 21.45 -13.13 -1.25
N SER A 102 22.74 -13.18 -1.56
CA SER A 102 23.47 -14.46 -1.65
C SER A 102 23.46 -15.14 -0.27
N ARG A 103 23.64 -16.47 -0.24
CA ARG A 103 23.69 -17.22 1.04
C ARG A 103 24.83 -16.75 1.96
N HIS A 104 25.83 -16.05 1.41
CA HIS A 104 27.04 -15.59 2.08
C HIS A 104 26.95 -14.18 2.67
N SER A 105 25.80 -13.51 2.62
CA SER A 105 25.69 -12.07 2.87
C SER A 105 25.74 -11.58 4.32
N GLY A 106 26.17 -12.41 5.28
CA GLY A 106 26.16 -12.03 6.71
C GLY A 106 24.77 -11.72 7.29
N LEU A 107 23.70 -11.83 6.49
CA LEU A 107 22.34 -11.56 6.91
C LEU A 107 21.81 -12.67 7.83
N PRO A 108 21.05 -12.32 8.87
CA PRO A 108 20.36 -13.31 9.71
C PRO A 108 19.46 -14.23 8.87
N ALA A 109 19.34 -15.50 9.29
CA ALA A 109 18.48 -16.47 8.60
C ALA A 109 17.04 -15.98 8.44
N ARG A 110 16.49 -15.31 9.47
CA ARG A 110 15.16 -14.70 9.44
C ARG A 110 15.05 -13.60 8.37
N ALA A 111 16.05 -12.73 8.22
CA ALA A 111 16.07 -11.70 7.18
C ALA A 111 16.08 -12.32 5.78
N ARG A 112 16.87 -13.39 5.56
CA ARG A 112 16.89 -14.12 4.30
C ARG A 112 15.55 -14.78 3.97
N PHE A 113 14.85 -15.30 4.99
CA PHE A 113 13.51 -15.84 4.84
C PHE A 113 12.48 -14.73 4.56
N ASN A 114 12.57 -13.60 5.26
CA ASN A 114 11.69 -12.45 5.01
C ASN A 114 11.86 -11.88 3.60
N ALA A 115 13.09 -11.88 3.06
CA ALA A 115 13.36 -11.50 1.68
C ALA A 115 12.64 -12.39 0.64
N LEU A 116 12.12 -13.56 1.04
CA LEU A 116 11.25 -14.36 0.18
C LEU A 116 9.91 -13.68 -0.09
N HIS A 117 9.50 -12.78 0.80
CA HIS A 117 8.28 -11.99 0.75
C HIS A 117 8.49 -10.59 0.16
N SER A 118 9.66 -10.30 -0.41
CA SER A 118 9.90 -9.02 -1.07
C SER A 118 9.47 -9.05 -2.53
N GLY A 119 8.74 -8.03 -2.98
CA GLY A 119 8.25 -7.95 -4.36
C GLY A 119 7.74 -6.59 -4.77
N ILE A 120 7.32 -6.51 -6.04
CA ILE A 120 6.65 -5.38 -6.66
C ILE A 120 5.39 -5.91 -7.33
N LEU A 121 4.23 -5.34 -7.01
CA LEU A 121 2.96 -5.60 -7.67
C LEU A 121 2.59 -4.38 -8.51
N THR A 122 2.58 -4.54 -9.83
CA THR A 122 2.23 -3.47 -10.78
C THR A 122 0.82 -3.68 -11.27
N VAL A 123 0.01 -2.60 -11.30
CA VAL A 123 -1.32 -2.59 -11.90
C VAL A 123 -1.49 -1.42 -12.87
N ARG A 124 -2.41 -1.55 -13.82
CA ARG A 124 -2.88 -0.45 -14.66
C ARG A 124 -4.40 -0.28 -14.49
N PRO A 125 -4.88 0.84 -13.93
CA PRO A 125 -6.30 1.19 -13.95
C PRO A 125 -6.77 1.46 -15.39
N ALA A 126 -8.01 1.10 -15.69
CA ALA A 126 -8.66 1.43 -16.94
C ALA A 126 -8.84 2.96 -17.05
N ASN A 127 -8.78 3.47 -18.28
CA ASN A 127 -8.89 4.90 -18.57
C ASN A 127 -7.81 5.78 -17.91
N SER A 128 -6.74 5.17 -17.38
CA SER A 128 -5.56 5.87 -16.92
C SER A 128 -4.35 5.42 -17.74
N ARG A 129 -3.47 6.37 -18.06
CA ARG A 129 -2.15 6.09 -18.63
C ARG A 129 -1.10 5.81 -17.54
N VAL A 130 -1.49 5.90 -16.28
CA VAL A 130 -0.61 5.73 -15.13
C VAL A 130 -0.53 4.27 -14.72
N ARG A 131 0.68 3.81 -14.42
CA ARG A 131 0.94 2.54 -13.73
C ARG A 131 1.05 2.79 -12.24
N VAL A 132 0.49 1.88 -11.43
CA VAL A 132 0.68 1.92 -9.97
C VAL A 132 1.51 0.71 -9.56
N LEU A 133 2.63 0.95 -8.87
CA LEU A 133 3.56 -0.06 -8.37
C LEU A 133 3.50 -0.08 -6.85
N ASN A 134 2.94 -1.15 -6.29
CA ASN A 134 2.98 -1.43 -4.86
C ASN A 134 4.25 -2.23 -4.53
N ILE A 135 5.10 -1.74 -3.62
CA ILE A 135 6.35 -2.39 -3.23
C ILE A 135 6.40 -2.72 -1.73
N HIS A 136 7.11 -3.79 -1.39
CA HIS A 136 7.55 -4.07 -0.03
C HIS A 136 8.90 -4.80 -0.10
N PRO A 137 10.05 -4.11 0.03
CA PRO A 137 11.37 -4.71 0.02
C PRO A 137 11.69 -5.33 1.39
N THR A 138 12.92 -5.80 1.58
CA THR A 138 13.32 -6.45 2.83
C THR A 138 13.44 -5.41 3.95
N ALA A 139 12.81 -5.70 5.09
CA ALA A 139 12.96 -4.90 6.30
C ALA A 139 14.40 -4.89 6.84
N ASN A 140 14.90 -3.70 7.17
CA ASN A 140 16.15 -3.53 7.90
C ASN A 140 15.87 -3.57 9.41
N THR A 141 16.05 -4.75 10.01
CA THR A 141 15.78 -4.95 11.44
C THR A 141 16.83 -4.33 12.37
N ASP A 142 17.89 -3.74 11.83
CA ASP A 142 18.92 -3.06 12.63
C ASP A 142 18.57 -1.59 12.92
N GLY A 143 17.56 -1.03 12.23
CA GLY A 143 17.19 0.39 12.36
C GLY A 143 18.31 1.36 11.94
N ASN A 144 19.26 0.89 11.12
CA ASN A 144 20.44 1.65 10.69
C ASN A 144 20.60 1.57 9.18
N TRP A 145 20.38 2.67 8.47
CA TRP A 145 20.48 2.77 7.01
C TRP A 145 21.81 3.37 6.51
N SER A 146 22.86 3.32 7.33
CA SER A 146 24.21 3.68 6.86
C SER A 146 24.74 2.70 5.82
N ASN A 147 25.66 3.16 4.97
CA ASN A 147 26.27 2.36 3.91
C ASN A 147 27.03 1.12 4.41
N HIS A 148 27.43 1.11 5.68
CA HIS A 148 28.14 -0.01 6.31
C HIS A 148 27.19 -1.06 6.93
N ASN A 149 25.88 -0.81 6.94
CA ASN A 149 24.93 -1.75 7.51
C ASN A 149 24.84 -3.02 6.64
N ARG A 150 24.73 -4.18 7.28
CA ARG A 150 24.66 -5.49 6.61
C ARG A 150 23.48 -5.66 5.64
N PHE A 151 22.40 -4.90 5.81
CA PHE A 151 21.25 -4.88 4.90
C PHE A 151 21.45 -3.98 3.68
N HIS A 152 22.43 -3.07 3.71
CA HIS A 152 22.57 -2.00 2.73
C HIS A 152 22.65 -2.53 1.29
N GLN A 153 23.53 -3.49 1.01
CA GLN A 153 23.68 -4.01 -0.35
C GLN A 153 22.38 -4.69 -0.86
N LEU A 154 21.73 -5.49 -0.01
CA LEU A 154 20.46 -6.11 -0.39
C LEU A 154 19.40 -5.05 -0.69
N GLN A 155 19.22 -4.06 0.19
CA GLN A 155 18.24 -3.01 -0.03
C GLN A 155 18.57 -2.19 -1.28
N ARG A 156 19.84 -1.89 -1.53
CA ARG A 156 20.29 -1.23 -2.77
C ARG A 156 19.88 -2.03 -4.00
N ASP A 157 20.22 -3.31 -4.07
CA ASP A 157 19.87 -4.17 -5.21
C ASP A 157 18.35 -4.21 -5.44
N GLN A 158 17.56 -4.22 -4.36
CA GLN A 158 16.09 -4.20 -4.42
C GLN A 158 15.54 -2.86 -4.93
N LEU A 159 16.10 -1.74 -4.50
CA LEU A 159 15.68 -0.41 -4.98
C LEU A 159 16.17 -0.13 -6.41
N LEU A 160 17.31 -0.69 -6.83
CA LEU A 160 17.74 -0.69 -8.24
C LEU A 160 16.73 -1.44 -9.12
N ALA A 161 16.30 -2.63 -8.68
CA ALA A 161 15.26 -3.38 -9.38
C ALA A 161 13.92 -2.62 -9.44
N LEU A 162 13.57 -1.87 -8.39
CA LEU A 162 12.42 -0.98 -8.42
C LEU A 162 12.59 0.16 -9.42
N ALA A 163 13.74 0.85 -9.44
CA ALA A 163 14.00 1.94 -10.38
C ALA A 163 13.85 1.46 -11.83
N HIS A 164 14.38 0.28 -12.14
CA HIS A 164 14.18 -0.35 -13.45
C HIS A 164 12.71 -0.67 -13.73
N ALA A 165 11.96 -1.23 -12.77
CA ALA A 165 10.54 -1.52 -12.96
C ALA A 165 9.70 -0.23 -13.18
N ALA A 166 10.04 0.84 -12.47
CA ALA A 166 9.41 2.15 -12.61
C ALA A 166 9.68 2.78 -13.98
N THR A 167 10.84 2.52 -14.58
CA THR A 167 11.28 3.12 -15.87
C THR A 167 11.15 2.18 -17.08
N ALA A 168 10.76 0.92 -16.88
CA ALA A 168 10.69 -0.09 -17.95
C ALA A 168 9.66 0.18 -19.06
N ASP A 169 8.75 1.13 -18.85
CA ASP A 169 7.68 1.51 -19.79
C ASP A 169 7.58 3.05 -19.77
N SER A 170 7.34 3.66 -20.93
CA SER A 170 7.16 5.11 -21.10
C SER A 170 5.88 5.65 -20.43
N SER A 171 5.00 4.78 -19.96
CA SER A 171 3.83 5.14 -19.16
C SER A 171 4.25 5.70 -17.79
N PRO A 172 3.77 6.89 -17.39
CA PRO A 172 4.03 7.48 -16.08
C PRO A 172 3.67 6.51 -14.94
N ALA A 173 4.41 6.59 -13.84
CA ALA A 173 4.28 5.66 -12.72
C ALA A 173 4.02 6.39 -11.39
N VAL A 174 3.14 5.81 -10.59
CA VAL A 174 3.03 6.03 -9.14
C VAL A 174 3.62 4.81 -8.47
N VAL A 175 4.62 4.98 -7.64
CA VAL A 175 5.24 3.92 -6.84
C VAL A 175 4.93 4.19 -5.38
N CYS A 176 4.28 3.24 -4.70
CA CYS A 176 3.93 3.40 -3.29
C CYS A 176 4.12 2.12 -2.50
N GLY A 177 4.26 2.27 -1.18
CA GLY A 177 4.45 1.14 -0.29
C GLY A 177 5.25 1.48 0.95
N ASP A 178 5.55 0.44 1.72
CA ASP A 178 6.58 0.45 2.75
C ASP A 178 7.91 0.11 2.07
N PHE A 179 8.82 1.08 1.97
CA PHE A 179 10.12 0.90 1.32
C PHE A 179 11.18 0.39 2.29
N ASN A 180 10.88 0.28 3.59
CA ASN A 180 11.80 -0.16 4.63
C ASN A 180 13.17 0.56 4.63
N VAL A 181 13.23 1.74 4.02
CA VAL A 181 14.39 2.64 4.00
C VAL A 181 13.99 4.01 4.49
N ALA A 182 14.78 4.58 5.39
CA ALA A 182 14.51 5.94 5.87
C ALA A 182 14.68 6.94 4.72
N ARG A 183 13.82 7.96 4.69
CA ARG A 183 13.91 9.05 3.70
C ARG A 183 15.30 9.70 3.62
N SER A 184 15.96 9.84 4.77
CA SER A 184 17.29 10.43 4.91
C SER A 184 18.44 9.52 4.45
N SER A 185 18.15 8.27 4.08
CA SER A 185 19.16 7.34 3.60
C SER A 185 19.65 7.70 2.20
N THR A 186 20.91 7.36 1.92
CA THR A 186 21.53 7.41 0.59
C THR A 186 20.76 6.55 -0.41
N LEU A 187 20.21 5.42 0.04
CA LEU A 187 19.39 4.51 -0.76
C LEU A 187 18.13 5.15 -1.33
N HIS A 188 17.41 5.95 -0.54
CA HIS A 188 16.23 6.67 -1.02
C HIS A 188 16.60 7.77 -2.03
N GLN A 189 17.72 8.47 -1.81
CA GLN A 189 18.22 9.47 -2.76
C GLN A 189 18.63 8.84 -4.09
N GLU A 190 19.36 7.72 -4.05
CA GLU A 190 19.79 6.96 -5.23
C GLU A 190 18.59 6.46 -6.04
N LEU A 191 17.56 5.91 -5.38
CA LEU A 191 16.32 5.50 -6.04
C LEU A 191 15.71 6.65 -6.85
N ARG A 192 15.54 7.83 -6.23
CA ARG A 192 14.93 8.99 -6.88
C ARG A 192 15.75 9.47 -8.08
N GLN A 193 17.08 9.51 -7.93
CA GLN A 193 17.98 9.89 -9.03
C GLN A 193 17.90 8.93 -10.22
N LEU A 194 17.88 7.62 -9.96
CA LEU A 194 17.85 6.61 -11.02
C LEU A 194 16.49 6.46 -11.71
N SER A 195 15.41 6.71 -10.98
CA SER A 195 14.05 6.53 -11.48
C SER A 195 13.42 7.82 -12.02
N GLY A 196 13.97 8.99 -11.68
CA GLY A 196 13.35 10.29 -11.95
C GLY A 196 12.09 10.56 -11.12
N LEU A 197 11.77 9.70 -10.14
CA LEU A 197 10.59 9.86 -9.31
C LEU A 197 10.79 10.95 -8.26
N HIS A 198 9.75 11.76 -8.03
CA HIS A 198 9.71 12.73 -6.95
C HIS A 198 8.74 12.29 -5.85
N ASP A 199 8.99 12.76 -4.64
CA ASP A 199 8.19 12.44 -3.45
C ASP A 199 6.90 13.25 -3.48
N ALA A 200 5.75 12.59 -3.45
CA ALA A 200 4.44 13.25 -3.53
C ALA A 200 4.17 14.18 -2.36
N PHE A 201 4.81 13.93 -1.21
CA PHE A 201 4.68 14.78 -0.03
C PHE A 201 5.61 16.01 -0.08
N ASP A 202 6.25 16.29 -1.22
CA ASP A 202 7.19 17.40 -1.43
C ASP A 202 8.26 17.49 -0.32
N GLY A 203 8.68 16.33 0.15
CA GLY A 203 9.64 16.23 1.22
C GLY A 203 9.13 16.61 2.62
N GLN A 204 7.82 16.68 2.83
CA GLN A 204 7.21 16.65 4.16
C GLN A 204 6.93 15.19 4.53
N CYS A 205 7.91 14.53 5.17
CA CYS A 205 7.82 13.10 5.46
C CYS A 205 7.86 12.89 6.97
N PRO A 206 6.71 13.02 7.66
CA PRO A 206 6.64 12.68 9.08
C PRO A 206 6.91 11.18 9.26
N PRO A 207 7.30 10.73 10.48
CA PRO A 207 7.47 9.32 10.72
C PRO A 207 6.23 8.52 10.32
N THR A 208 6.41 7.46 9.53
CA THR A 208 5.30 6.62 9.05
C THR A 208 5.16 5.33 9.85
N PHE A 209 5.95 5.19 10.91
CA PHE A 209 5.88 4.11 11.87
C PHE A 209 5.53 4.67 13.26
N HIS A 210 4.57 4.04 13.93
CA HIS A 210 4.12 4.44 15.25
C HIS A 210 5.21 4.17 16.30
N ALA A 211 5.62 5.21 17.02
CA ALA A 211 6.66 5.10 18.06
C ALA A 211 6.29 4.10 19.17
N ASP A 212 4.99 3.89 19.44
CA ASP A 212 4.46 2.89 20.38
C ASP A 212 4.94 1.45 20.10
N TYR A 213 5.38 1.16 18.87
CA TYR A 213 5.85 -0.17 18.46
C TYR A 213 7.37 -0.26 18.34
N LEU A 214 8.10 0.82 18.62
CA LEU A 214 9.56 0.83 18.59
C LEU A 214 10.15 0.45 19.96
N PRO A 215 11.37 -0.12 19.98
CA PRO A 215 12.12 -0.24 21.22
C PRO A 215 12.28 1.11 21.91
N GLN A 216 12.29 1.12 23.25
CA GLN A 216 12.50 2.35 24.02
C GLN A 216 13.80 3.05 23.59
N GLY A 217 13.70 4.35 23.29
CA GLY A 217 14.82 5.18 22.84
C GLY A 217 15.12 5.10 21.34
N SER A 218 14.38 4.31 20.57
CA SER A 218 14.43 4.35 19.10
C SER A 218 13.59 5.50 18.55
N THR A 219 14.01 6.03 17.41
CA THR A 219 13.33 7.11 16.68
C THR A 219 12.46 6.51 15.59
N ALA A 220 11.26 7.05 15.42
CA ALA A 220 10.40 6.71 14.30
C ALA A 220 10.89 7.40 13.03
N HIS A 221 10.87 6.67 11.91
CA HIS A 221 11.35 7.15 10.63
C HIS A 221 10.23 7.16 9.58
N CYS A 222 10.37 8.03 8.57
CA CYS A 222 9.56 7.97 7.37
C CYS A 222 10.14 6.88 6.45
N ILE A 223 9.42 5.78 6.29
CA ILE A 223 9.83 4.60 5.52
C ILE A 223 8.77 4.17 4.50
N ASP A 224 7.57 4.72 4.59
CA ASP A 224 6.51 4.55 3.61
C ASP A 224 6.50 5.76 2.68
N PHE A 225 6.28 5.55 1.39
CA PHE A 225 6.31 6.63 0.40
C PHE A 225 5.22 6.47 -0.66
N ILE A 226 4.88 7.61 -1.25
CA ILE A 226 4.24 7.69 -2.56
C ILE A 226 5.17 8.54 -3.43
N LEU A 227 5.79 7.91 -4.41
CA LEU A 227 6.69 8.54 -5.38
C LEU A 227 6.00 8.59 -6.74
N VAL A 228 6.13 9.68 -7.48
CA VAL A 228 5.43 9.88 -8.76
C VAL A 228 6.38 10.33 -9.86
N ALA A 229 6.11 9.91 -11.09
CA ALA A 229 6.84 10.31 -12.28
C ALA A 229 6.19 11.53 -12.93
N GLU A 230 6.97 12.34 -13.64
CA GLU A 230 6.40 13.33 -14.55
C GLU A 230 5.54 12.65 -15.64
N PRO A 231 4.47 13.30 -16.14
CA PRO A 231 3.97 14.63 -15.78
C PRO A 231 2.85 14.59 -14.70
N ILE A 232 2.91 13.67 -13.73
CA ILE A 232 1.88 13.55 -12.71
C ILE A 232 2.03 14.70 -11.71
N ASP A 233 1.03 15.59 -11.68
CA ASP A 233 0.92 16.62 -10.65
C ASP A 233 0.24 16.05 -9.39
N VAL A 234 0.76 16.41 -8.21
CA VAL A 234 0.18 16.05 -6.92
C VAL A 234 -0.67 17.19 -6.41
N ALA A 235 -1.97 16.97 -6.26
CA ALA A 235 -2.90 18.00 -5.84
C ALA A 235 -2.91 18.25 -4.32
N ASP A 236 -2.81 17.20 -3.51
CA ASP A 236 -2.82 17.27 -2.03
C ASP A 236 -2.22 16.00 -1.43
N THR A 237 -1.87 16.03 -0.14
CA THR A 237 -1.35 14.88 0.63
C THR A 237 -1.87 14.84 2.06
N ALA A 238 -2.15 13.63 2.54
CA ALA A 238 -2.64 13.40 3.89
C ALA A 238 -2.13 12.07 4.47
N LEU A 239 -2.09 12.03 5.80
CA LEU A 239 -1.84 10.83 6.58
C LEU A 239 -3.16 10.18 6.99
N MET A 240 -3.16 8.86 7.13
CA MET A 240 -4.27 8.07 7.65
C MET A 240 -3.80 7.23 8.83
N PHE A 241 -4.72 6.92 9.75
CA PHE A 241 -4.43 6.03 10.89
C PHE A 241 -3.29 6.54 11.80
N THR A 242 -3.19 7.86 11.95
CA THR A 242 -2.26 8.55 12.88
C THR A 242 -2.62 8.33 14.35
N ASP A 243 -3.89 8.09 14.64
CA ASP A 243 -4.40 7.98 16.00
C ASP A 243 -4.98 6.59 16.27
N LYS A 244 -5.03 6.24 17.55
CA LYS A 244 -5.73 5.04 18.01
C LYS A 244 -7.20 5.14 17.64
N ARG A 245 -7.74 4.08 17.05
CA ARG A 245 -9.15 3.97 16.71
C ARG A 245 -9.91 3.20 17.78
N PRO A 246 -11.18 3.54 18.05
CA PRO A 246 -12.04 2.71 18.86
C PRO A 246 -12.25 1.37 18.15
N LEU A 247 -12.00 0.29 18.88
CA LEU A 247 -12.21 -1.07 18.42
C LEU A 247 -12.94 -1.85 19.54
N PRO A 248 -13.64 -2.96 19.25
CA PRO A 248 -14.45 -3.68 20.24
C PRO A 248 -13.70 -4.04 21.53
N SER A 249 -12.45 -4.48 21.42
CA SER A 249 -11.59 -4.79 22.58
C SER A 249 -10.81 -3.57 23.14
N GLY A 250 -11.28 -2.34 22.91
CA GLY A 250 -10.68 -1.07 23.37
C GLY A 250 -9.90 -0.28 22.31
N PRO A 251 -9.45 0.96 22.55
CA PRO A 251 -8.72 1.74 21.55
C PRO A 251 -7.36 1.13 21.16
N ALA A 252 -7.00 1.14 19.88
CA ALA A 252 -5.68 0.74 19.40
C ALA A 252 -5.35 1.33 18.03
N HIS A 253 -4.07 1.39 17.66
CA HIS A 253 -3.66 1.70 16.30
C HIS A 253 -4.09 0.57 15.35
N LEU A 254 -4.54 0.95 14.15
CA LEU A 254 -4.99 -0.03 13.15
C LEU A 254 -3.82 -0.75 12.49
N SER A 255 -2.65 -0.12 12.42
CA SER A 255 -1.38 -0.71 12.04
C SER A 255 -0.26 -0.15 12.91
N ASP A 256 0.93 -0.74 12.88
CA ASP A 256 2.15 -0.08 13.36
C ASP A 256 2.68 0.93 12.35
N HIS A 257 2.15 0.95 11.13
CA HIS A 257 2.38 2.00 10.14
C HIS A 257 1.23 3.01 10.08
N ILE A 258 1.56 4.21 9.60
CA ILE A 258 0.65 5.28 9.23
C ILE A 258 0.38 5.17 7.73
N GLY A 259 -0.89 5.24 7.33
CA GLY A 259 -1.26 5.19 5.92
C GLY A 259 -0.97 6.52 5.24
N LEU A 260 -0.66 6.48 3.94
CA LEU A 260 -0.45 7.66 3.11
C LEU A 260 -1.51 7.70 2.03
N TRP A 261 -2.07 8.87 1.75
CA TRP A 261 -2.91 9.08 0.57
C TRP A 261 -2.93 10.56 0.15
N PRO A 262 -2.98 10.87 -1.15
CA PRO A 262 -3.19 12.22 -1.64
C PRO A 262 -4.66 12.60 -1.53
N THR A 263 -5.00 13.69 -0.84
CA THR A 263 -6.40 14.10 -0.67
C THR A 263 -6.98 14.76 -1.94
N SER A 264 -8.30 14.83 -1.99
CA SER A 264 -9.02 15.79 -2.82
C SER A 264 -9.61 16.91 -1.99
N ALA A 265 -9.07 18.12 -2.09
CA ALA A 265 -9.92 19.29 -1.97
C ALA A 265 -10.66 19.47 -3.30
N SER A 266 -12.00 19.43 -3.27
CA SER A 266 -12.79 20.17 -4.26
C SER A 266 -12.79 21.63 -3.83
N PRO A 267 -12.60 22.62 -4.73
CA PRO A 267 -12.96 23.99 -4.38
C PRO A 267 -14.47 24.04 -4.08
N PRO A 268 -14.93 24.87 -3.12
CA PRO A 268 -16.36 25.13 -2.98
C PRO A 268 -16.86 25.71 -4.30
N GLN A 269 -17.85 25.06 -4.92
CA GLN A 269 -18.52 25.67 -6.06
C GLN A 269 -19.21 26.95 -5.57
N PRO A 270 -19.01 28.11 -6.22
CA PRO A 270 -19.85 29.25 -5.95
C PRO A 270 -21.28 28.89 -6.33
N LEU A 271 -22.21 29.10 -5.38
CA LEU A 271 -23.65 29.10 -5.62
C LEU A 271 -23.97 30.12 -6.72
N THR A 272 -24.00 29.67 -7.96
CA THR A 272 -24.68 30.40 -9.02
C THR A 272 -26.17 30.11 -8.86
N ALA A 273 -26.85 31.01 -8.17
CA ALA A 273 -28.29 31.12 -8.21
C ALA A 273 -28.69 31.60 -9.62
N GLU A 274 -28.77 30.68 -10.59
CA GLU A 274 -29.60 30.91 -11.76
C GLU A 274 -31.05 30.62 -11.40
N ILE A 275 -31.78 31.69 -11.13
CA ILE A 275 -33.24 31.72 -11.18
C ILE A 275 -33.61 31.49 -12.65
N PRO A 276 -34.33 30.41 -13.02
CA PRO A 276 -34.81 30.29 -14.38
C PRO A 276 -35.92 31.33 -14.62
N ALA A 277 -35.74 32.19 -15.61
CA ALA A 277 -36.80 33.01 -16.14
C ALA A 277 -37.91 32.11 -16.73
N PRO A 278 -39.20 32.42 -16.52
CA PRO A 278 -40.30 31.63 -17.07
C PRO A 278 -40.35 31.75 -18.60
N PRO A 279 -40.77 30.67 -19.31
CA PRO A 279 -40.88 30.71 -20.76
C PRO A 279 -42.06 31.59 -21.20
N PRO A 280 -41.97 32.25 -22.38
CA PRO A 280 -43.08 33.00 -22.94
C PRO A 280 -44.18 32.04 -23.38
N SER A 281 -45.42 32.38 -23.01
CA SER A 281 -46.63 31.73 -23.50
C SER A 281 -46.91 32.19 -24.94
N GLU A 282 -46.88 31.28 -25.90
CA GLU A 282 -47.54 31.52 -27.19
C GLU A 282 -48.47 30.38 -27.58
N ALA A 283 -49.49 30.81 -28.30
CA ALA A 283 -50.79 30.21 -28.41
C ALA A 283 -50.87 29.11 -29.48
N ARG A 284 -51.94 28.34 -29.31
CA ARG A 284 -52.49 27.30 -30.18
C ARG A 284 -52.50 27.68 -31.67
N HIS A 285 -52.19 26.72 -32.53
CA HIS A 285 -53.09 26.39 -33.64
C HIS A 285 -52.99 24.93 -34.10
N THR A 286 -54.14 24.46 -34.54
CA THR A 286 -54.61 23.12 -34.89
C THR A 286 -54.13 22.66 -36.27
N HIS A 287 -53.82 21.38 -36.46
CA HIS A 287 -54.45 20.61 -37.55
C HIS A 287 -54.40 19.09 -37.38
N ARG A 288 -55.58 18.53 -37.66
CA ARG A 288 -56.05 17.14 -37.77
C ARG A 288 -55.46 16.45 -39.01
N GLY A 289 -55.16 15.15 -38.93
CA GLY A 289 -54.84 14.30 -40.10
C GLY A 289 -54.73 12.83 -39.73
N ASP A 290 -55.68 12.04 -40.23
CA ASP A 290 -55.99 10.63 -39.92
C ASP A 290 -55.10 9.57 -40.64
N GLN A 291 -54.84 8.46 -39.91
CA GLN A 291 -54.90 7.02 -40.32
C GLN A 291 -53.97 6.40 -41.42
N PRO A 292 -53.89 5.06 -41.59
CA PRO A 292 -53.81 3.95 -40.61
C PRO A 292 -52.86 2.77 -41.01
N HIS A 293 -52.79 1.74 -40.14
CA HIS A 293 -52.48 0.30 -40.35
C HIS A 293 -51.15 -0.11 -41.04
N THR A 294 -50.34 -1.00 -40.44
CA THR A 294 -50.52 -2.46 -40.61
C THR A 294 -49.67 -3.29 -39.62
N ARG A 295 -49.97 -4.59 -39.63
CA ARG A 295 -49.83 -5.62 -38.61
C ARG A 295 -48.98 -6.76 -39.19
N ALA A 296 -48.04 -7.35 -38.43
CA ALA A 296 -47.69 -8.79 -38.40
C ALA A 296 -46.34 -8.97 -37.65
N LYS A 297 -46.21 -9.72 -36.55
CA LYS A 297 -46.30 -11.19 -36.36
C LYS A 297 -45.42 -12.03 -37.30
N ARG A 298 -44.31 -12.54 -36.76
CA ARG A 298 -43.92 -13.99 -36.66
C ARG A 298 -42.42 -14.09 -36.34
N ARG A 299 -41.81 -15.16 -35.81
CA ARG A 299 -42.17 -16.34 -34.99
C ARG A 299 -40.97 -17.31 -35.16
N ARG A 300 -40.41 -17.83 -34.04
CA ARG A 300 -39.70 -19.13 -33.91
C ARG A 300 -38.34 -19.27 -34.66
N THR A 301 -37.37 -20.12 -34.30
CA THR A 301 -37.30 -21.32 -33.44
C THR A 301 -35.83 -21.71 -33.18
N ARG A 302 -35.57 -22.23 -31.96
CA ARG A 302 -34.80 -23.43 -31.55
C ARG A 302 -33.75 -24.09 -32.47
N SER A 303 -32.58 -24.39 -31.89
CA SER A 303 -31.94 -25.73 -31.76
C SER A 303 -30.84 -25.60 -30.68
N ALA A 304 -30.63 -26.37 -29.61
CA ALA A 304 -30.80 -27.79 -29.24
C ALA A 304 -29.89 -28.79 -29.99
N ALA A 305 -28.85 -29.26 -29.31
CA ALA A 305 -28.26 -30.63 -29.26
C ALA A 305 -26.93 -30.53 -28.46
N THR A 306 -26.67 -31.12 -27.26
CA THR A 306 -26.70 -32.49 -26.69
C THR A 306 -25.46 -33.37 -26.95
N ASN A 307 -25.08 -34.11 -25.88
CA ASN A 307 -24.24 -35.32 -25.76
C ASN A 307 -22.75 -35.07 -25.40
N HIS A 308 -22.07 -35.77 -24.47
CA HIS A 308 -22.23 -37.06 -23.74
C HIS A 308 -21.58 -36.87 -22.33
N ALA A 309 -22.11 -37.35 -21.20
CA ALA A 309 -22.25 -38.74 -20.71
C ALA A 309 -20.93 -39.53 -20.62
N ALA A 310 -20.41 -39.70 -19.39
CA ALA A 310 -19.65 -40.88 -18.96
C ALA A 310 -19.76 -41.05 -17.45
N GLU A 311 -20.68 -41.93 -17.05
CA GLU A 311 -20.71 -42.62 -15.76
C GLU A 311 -19.59 -43.68 -15.72
N ARG A 312 -19.04 -43.90 -14.53
CA ARG A 312 -18.43 -45.12 -13.95
C ARG A 312 -17.70 -44.65 -12.67
N SER A 313 -17.67 -45.35 -11.55
CA SER A 313 -18.40 -46.49 -11.01
C SER A 313 -18.03 -46.53 -9.52
N GLU A 314 -18.85 -47.24 -8.76
CA GLU A 314 -18.76 -47.50 -7.33
C GLU A 314 -17.40 -48.02 -6.84
N GLY A 315 -17.11 -47.75 -5.56
CA GLY A 315 -15.96 -48.31 -4.86
C GLY A 315 -15.77 -47.74 -3.46
N ALA A 316 -16.55 -48.22 -2.49
CA ALA A 316 -16.25 -48.16 -1.06
C ALA A 316 -16.46 -49.58 -0.49
N PRO A 317 -16.01 -49.92 0.74
CA PRO A 317 -15.04 -49.27 1.63
C PRO A 317 -13.92 -50.25 2.10
N HIS A 318 -12.79 -49.75 2.60
CA HIS A 318 -12.05 -50.54 3.60
C HIS A 318 -11.31 -49.69 4.63
N ARG A 319 -11.39 -50.26 5.84
CA ARG A 319 -10.96 -49.83 7.17
C ARG A 319 -9.48 -49.42 7.28
N GLY A 320 -9.21 -48.56 8.25
CA GLY A 320 -8.11 -48.79 9.20
C GLY A 320 -7.10 -47.65 9.31
N GLY A 321 -6.91 -47.17 10.54
CA GLY A 321 -5.68 -46.46 10.94
C GLY A 321 -5.90 -45.00 11.33
N ARG A 322 -6.23 -44.77 12.60
CA ARG A 322 -5.88 -43.52 13.31
C ARG A 322 -4.37 -43.51 13.56
N PRO A 323 -3.64 -42.44 13.22
CA PRO A 323 -2.42 -42.08 13.94
C PRO A 323 -2.77 -41.12 15.07
N GLN A 324 -2.31 -41.44 16.27
CA GLN A 324 -2.30 -40.55 17.43
C GLN A 324 -1.55 -39.25 17.13
N PRO A 325 -1.95 -38.11 17.73
CA PRO A 325 -1.14 -36.90 17.74
C PRO A 325 0.02 -37.04 18.72
N PRO A 326 1.24 -36.57 18.41
CA PRO A 326 2.27 -36.41 19.41
C PRO A 326 1.88 -35.29 20.39
N SER A 327 1.89 -35.69 21.65
CA SER A 327 1.80 -34.89 22.86
C SER A 327 3.03 -33.99 23.06
N GLU A 328 2.79 -32.85 23.70
CA GLU A 328 3.69 -32.13 24.62
C GLU A 328 5.00 -31.49 24.09
N ALA A 329 5.01 -30.15 24.11
CA ALA A 329 6.02 -29.35 24.83
C ALA A 329 5.41 -27.95 25.10
N LYS A 330 4.87 -27.71 26.30
CA LYS A 330 5.51 -26.96 27.41
C LYS A 330 6.21 -25.68 26.92
N ALA A 331 5.53 -24.54 27.01
CA ALA A 331 5.49 -23.64 28.16
C ALA A 331 6.56 -22.54 28.07
N HIS A 332 6.08 -21.31 28.20
CA HIS A 332 6.85 -20.07 28.40
C HIS A 332 7.82 -20.20 29.59
N PRO A 333 8.79 -19.27 29.70
CA PRO A 333 8.51 -18.23 30.68
C PRO A 333 8.75 -16.81 30.17
N THR A 334 7.81 -15.97 30.60
CA THR A 334 7.92 -14.57 30.98
C THR A 334 9.15 -14.28 31.84
N ALA A 335 9.76 -13.11 31.66
CA ALA A 335 10.48 -12.42 32.73
C ALA A 335 10.30 -10.91 32.60
N ALA A 336 9.44 -10.36 33.46
CA ALA A 336 9.55 -9.02 34.00
C ALA A 336 10.15 -9.17 35.41
N GLY A 337 10.96 -8.22 35.87
CA GLY A 337 11.46 -8.17 37.26
C GLY A 337 12.95 -7.83 37.35
N GLY A 338 13.25 -6.62 37.81
CA GLY A 338 14.59 -6.04 37.78
C GLY A 338 15.52 -6.45 38.92
N HIS A 339 16.74 -5.91 38.88
CA HIS A 339 17.35 -5.21 40.01
C HIS A 339 18.67 -4.56 39.57
N SER A 340 19.05 -3.60 40.38
CA SER A 340 20.02 -2.55 40.18
C SER A 340 21.46 -2.96 40.56
N ARG A 341 22.38 -2.07 40.19
CA ARG A 341 23.76 -1.89 40.70
C ARG A 341 24.82 -2.87 40.20
N ARG A 342 25.64 -2.38 39.26
CA ARG A 342 27.07 -2.17 39.56
C ARG A 342 27.70 -1.12 38.64
N ALA A 343 28.09 -0.01 39.24
CA ALA A 343 28.95 0.98 38.65
C ALA A 343 30.37 0.41 38.45
N LYS A 344 30.96 0.66 37.28
CA LYS A 344 32.42 0.69 37.13
C LYS A 344 32.83 1.81 36.17
N ARG A 345 33.05 2.97 36.80
CA ARG A 345 34.06 3.99 36.56
C ARG A 345 35.13 3.59 35.51
N TRP A 346 35.14 4.27 34.37
CA TRP A 346 36.34 4.60 33.59
C TRP A 346 36.23 6.09 33.22
N ARG A 347 37.24 6.86 33.62
CA ARG A 347 37.47 8.27 33.25
C ARG A 347 38.67 8.34 32.31
N GLU A 348 38.76 9.49 31.65
CA GLU A 348 39.82 10.02 30.77
C GLU A 348 39.63 9.62 29.30
N GLY A 349 39.53 10.52 28.33
CA GLY A 349 39.64 11.97 28.33
C GLY A 349 40.22 12.41 26.99
N VAL A 350 39.44 13.05 26.12
CA VAL A 350 39.96 13.85 24.99
C VAL A 350 39.02 15.03 24.76
N ARG A 351 39.58 16.23 24.91
CA ARG A 351 38.95 17.51 24.58
C ARG A 351 38.97 17.68 23.05
N VAL A 352 37.87 18.14 22.46
CA VAL A 352 37.86 18.72 21.12
C VAL A 352 37.46 20.18 21.27
N ALA A 353 38.31 21.06 20.74
CA ALA A 353 38.18 22.50 20.77
C ALA A 353 37.10 22.99 19.79
N GLU A 354 36.31 23.97 20.22
CA GLU A 354 35.41 24.75 19.37
C GLU A 354 36.21 25.82 18.59
N PRO A 355 35.82 26.13 17.34
CA PRO A 355 36.35 27.28 16.61
C PRO A 355 35.60 28.58 16.99
N PRO A 356 36.26 29.73 17.00
CA PRO A 356 35.65 30.99 17.42
C PRO A 356 34.79 31.65 16.33
N LEU A 357 33.70 32.26 16.79
CA LEU A 357 32.85 33.22 16.10
C LEU A 357 33.65 34.45 15.64
N ALA A 358 33.55 34.78 14.36
CA ALA A 358 33.99 36.07 13.83
C ALA A 358 32.84 37.09 13.95
N ALA A 359 33.10 38.17 14.68
CA ALA A 359 32.21 39.31 14.81
C ALA A 359 32.56 40.41 13.79
N SER A 360 31.49 41.11 13.41
CA SER A 360 31.38 42.28 12.53
C SER A 360 32.30 43.45 12.89
N GLY A 361 32.70 44.21 11.87
CA GLY A 361 33.38 45.50 12.02
C GLY A 361 33.57 46.21 10.67
N ALA A 362 32.58 46.98 10.25
CA ALA A 362 32.68 47.96 9.18
C ALA A 362 33.53 49.18 9.61
N LEU A 363 34.12 49.90 8.64
CA LEU A 363 34.17 51.38 8.50
C LEU A 363 35.13 51.80 7.34
N PRO A 364 35.11 53.07 6.85
CA PRO A 364 34.97 53.37 5.43
C PRO A 364 36.09 54.27 4.82
N HIS A 365 35.86 54.64 3.55
CA HIS A 365 36.37 55.83 2.83
C HIS A 365 37.89 56.02 2.66
N LYS A 366 38.38 55.81 1.44
CA LYS A 366 38.61 56.89 0.44
C LYS A 366 38.88 56.30 -0.93
#